data_AF-A6UIY0-F1
#
_entry.id   AF-A6UIY0-F1
#
_cell.length_a   1.000
_cell.length_b   1.000
_cell.length_c   1.000
_cell.angle_alpha   90.00
_cell.angle_beta   90.00
_cell.angle_gamma   90.00
#
_symmetry.space_group_name_H-M   'P 1'
#
loop_
_entity.id
_entity.type
_entity.pdbx_description
1 polymer ?
#
loop_
_entity_poly.entity_id
_entity_poly.type
_entity_poly.pdbx_seq_one_letter_code
_entity_poly.pdbx_strand_id
1 'polypeptide(L)'
;MCLLRGTAILTSKGETVIEDLRMGDLVKTVRGELLPVIWMGRHVYRRTSPTWNDSVVPIRIRRFALDKQTPRKDLYLSSGHALYVDGVFIRPKDLINGTSVAPALPGKLDVLEFYHIVLATHEAVLAEGAPVETFLVEGSNYEEFTNGAEYARLYPAGEHSSMKPFAKTVGYGGREHLNALMRLATRQLVRPRSPLEDVYIRVVTRSAELAL
;
A
#
# COMPACT_ATOMS: atom_id res chain seq x y z
N MET A 1 -5.82 -3.63 -4.68
CA MET A 1 -5.13 -2.77 -3.69
C MET A 1 -3.61 -2.87 -3.88
N CYS A 2 -2.94 -2.26 -4.86
CA CYS A 2 -1.69 -2.79 -5.40
C CYS A 2 -0.44 -1.87 -5.25
N LEU A 3 0.73 -2.45 -5.45
CA LEU A 3 2.04 -1.77 -5.60
C LEU A 3 2.37 -1.58 -7.08
N LEU A 4 2.90 -0.42 -7.48
CA LEU A 4 3.22 -0.17 -8.88
C LEU A 4 4.50 -0.91 -9.31
N ARG A 5 4.57 -1.32 -10.58
CA ARG A 5 5.78 -1.81 -11.26
C ARG A 5 7.01 -0.95 -10.93
N GLY A 6 8.15 -1.60 -10.72
CA GLY A 6 9.42 -0.97 -10.38
C GLY A 6 9.64 -0.76 -8.88
N THR A 7 8.63 -1.02 -8.04
CA THR A 7 8.76 -0.97 -6.59
C THR A 7 9.71 -2.05 -6.10
N ALA A 8 10.77 -1.67 -5.38
CA ALA A 8 11.70 -2.60 -4.75
C ALA A 8 11.12 -3.21 -3.47
N ILE A 9 11.17 -4.53 -3.35
CA ILE A 9 10.72 -5.31 -2.19
C ILE A 9 11.94 -5.94 -1.51
N LEU A 10 12.01 -5.85 -0.18
CA LEU A 10 13.10 -6.49 0.56
C LEU A 10 12.91 -8.00 0.60
N THR A 11 13.88 -8.73 0.06
CA THR A 11 13.93 -10.19 0.02
C THR A 11 15.16 -10.74 0.74
N SER A 12 15.24 -12.06 0.85
CA SER A 12 16.45 -12.76 1.30
C SER A 12 17.72 -12.46 0.48
N LYS A 13 17.57 -12.00 -0.78
CA LYS A 13 18.67 -11.68 -1.71
C LYS A 13 18.98 -10.18 -1.77
N GLY A 14 18.33 -9.36 -0.93
CA GLY A 14 18.36 -7.91 -1.01
C GLY A 14 17.08 -7.35 -1.65
N GLU A 15 17.16 -6.16 -2.23
CA GLU A 15 16.01 -5.53 -2.90
C GLU A 15 15.76 -6.17 -4.28
N THR A 16 14.55 -6.70 -4.48
CA THR A 16 14.08 -7.24 -5.77
C THR A 16 12.90 -6.41 -6.25
N VAL A 17 12.90 -6.00 -7.52
CA VAL A 17 11.75 -5.27 -8.08
C VAL A 17 10.53 -6.19 -8.15
N ILE A 18 9.35 -5.65 -7.85
CA ILE A 18 8.15 -6.45 -7.62
C ILE A 18 7.73 -7.30 -8.83
N GLU A 19 7.97 -6.83 -10.05
CA GLU A 19 7.67 -7.59 -11.28
C GLU A 19 8.57 -8.82 -11.49
N ASP A 20 9.71 -8.88 -10.80
CA ASP A 20 10.65 -10.00 -10.88
C ASP A 20 10.45 -11.03 -9.78
N LEU A 21 9.65 -10.73 -8.75
CA LEU A 21 9.29 -11.70 -7.72
C LEU A 21 8.54 -12.90 -8.33
N ARG A 22 8.87 -14.09 -7.85
CA ARG A 22 8.24 -15.36 -8.22
C ARG A 22 7.75 -16.10 -6.99
N MET A 23 6.83 -17.05 -7.21
CA MET A 23 6.42 -17.97 -6.14
C MET A 23 7.65 -18.70 -5.59
N GLY A 24 7.72 -18.82 -4.26
CA GLY A 24 8.85 -19.38 -3.52
C GLY A 24 9.95 -18.38 -3.16
N ASP A 25 9.99 -17.18 -3.76
CA ASP A 25 10.92 -16.13 -3.30
C ASP A 25 10.59 -15.72 -1.87
N LEU A 26 11.62 -15.52 -1.06
CA LEU A 26 11.48 -15.17 0.36
C LEU A 26 11.48 -13.66 0.55
N VAL A 27 10.35 -13.08 0.95
CA VAL A 27 10.21 -11.66 1.29
C VAL A 27 10.37 -11.44 2.79
N LYS A 28 10.96 -10.31 3.18
CA LYS A 28 11.16 -9.96 4.59
C LYS A 28 9.93 -9.25 5.14
N THR A 29 9.36 -9.80 6.21
CA THR A 29 8.24 -9.19 6.95
C THR A 29 8.73 -8.14 7.94
N VAL A 30 7.82 -7.31 8.44
CA VAL A 30 8.09 -6.36 9.52
C VAL A 30 8.49 -7.02 10.84
N ARG A 31 8.15 -8.31 11.04
CA ARG A 31 8.58 -9.11 12.19
C ARG A 31 10.01 -9.65 12.04
N GLY A 32 10.64 -9.43 10.89
CA GLY A 32 11.99 -9.91 10.58
C GLY A 32 12.04 -11.32 9.98
N GLU A 33 10.89 -11.96 9.81
CA GLU A 33 10.77 -13.29 9.20
C GLU A 33 10.94 -13.23 7.68
N LEU A 34 11.43 -14.33 7.10
CA LEU A 34 11.47 -14.53 5.66
C LEU A 34 10.37 -15.52 5.28
N LEU A 35 9.36 -15.05 4.54
CA LEU A 35 8.21 -15.86 4.15
C LEU A 35 8.16 -16.04 2.63
N PRO A 36 7.80 -17.24 2.15
CA PRO A 36 7.69 -17.49 0.71
C PRO A 36 6.46 -16.80 0.13
N VAL A 37 6.66 -16.17 -1.03
CA VAL A 37 5.57 -15.75 -1.90
C VAL A 37 4.82 -16.98 -2.38
N ILE A 38 3.52 -17.05 -2.12
CA ILE A 38 2.66 -18.17 -2.56
C ILE A 38 1.90 -17.82 -3.85
N TRP A 39 1.73 -16.52 -4.14
CA TRP A 39 1.17 -16.05 -5.40
C TRP A 39 1.46 -14.56 -5.63
N MET A 40 1.45 -14.15 -6.91
CA MET A 40 1.60 -12.76 -7.34
C MET A 40 0.37 -12.32 -8.13
N GLY A 41 -0.46 -11.45 -7.54
CA GLY A 41 -1.61 -10.87 -8.23
C GLY A 41 -1.19 -9.69 -9.12
N ARG A 42 -1.84 -9.51 -10.28
CA ARG A 42 -1.53 -8.44 -11.24
C ARG A 42 -2.77 -7.73 -11.76
N HIS A 43 -2.68 -6.42 -11.92
CA HIS A 43 -3.58 -5.60 -12.74
C HIS A 43 -2.79 -4.84 -13.80
N VAL A 44 -3.39 -4.66 -14.98
CA VAL A 44 -2.83 -3.85 -16.06
C VAL A 44 -3.89 -2.86 -16.54
N TYR A 45 -3.58 -1.57 -16.45
CA TYR A 45 -4.41 -0.50 -17.00
C TYR A 45 -3.68 0.18 -18.14
N ARG A 46 -4.35 0.32 -19.28
CA ARG A 46 -3.82 1.00 -20.46
C ARG A 46 -4.58 2.30 -20.67
N ARG A 47 -3.89 3.40 -20.98
CA ARG A 47 -4.50 4.72 -21.18
C ARG A 47 -5.59 4.74 -22.25
N THR A 48 -5.50 3.84 -23.23
CA THR A 48 -6.49 3.66 -24.31
C THR A 48 -7.72 2.83 -23.89
N SER A 49 -7.70 2.21 -22.70
CA SER A 49 -8.80 1.38 -22.21
C SER A 49 -9.84 2.21 -21.46
N PRO A 50 -11.15 1.89 -21.54
CA PRO A 50 -12.18 2.50 -20.71
C PRO A 50 -11.95 2.35 -19.19
N THR A 51 -11.10 1.39 -18.79
CA THR A 51 -10.71 1.17 -17.40
C THR A 51 -9.73 2.21 -16.86
N TRP A 52 -9.12 3.02 -17.74
CA TRP A 52 -8.26 4.14 -17.33
C TRP A 52 -9.09 5.35 -16.95
N ASN A 53 -9.21 5.60 -15.65
CA ASN A 53 -9.88 6.75 -15.07
C ASN A 53 -9.12 7.23 -13.81
N ASP A 54 -9.57 8.33 -13.18
CA ASP A 54 -8.86 8.91 -12.03
C ASP A 54 -8.70 7.96 -10.84
N SER A 55 -9.55 6.92 -10.73
CA SER A 55 -9.43 5.92 -9.65
C SER A 55 -8.24 4.98 -9.79
N VAL A 56 -7.68 4.82 -11.01
CA VAL A 56 -6.50 3.98 -11.24
C VAL A 56 -5.18 4.75 -11.14
N VAL A 57 -5.25 6.09 -11.04
CA VAL A 57 -4.06 6.92 -10.79
C VAL A 57 -3.50 6.56 -9.40
N PRO A 58 -2.23 6.15 -9.30
CA PRO A 58 -1.64 5.80 -8.02
C PRO A 58 -1.52 7.02 -7.12
N ILE A 59 -1.53 6.77 -5.82
CA ILE A 59 -1.11 7.72 -4.81
C ILE A 59 0.40 7.55 -4.64
N ARG A 60 1.12 8.64 -4.90
CA ARG A 60 2.54 8.75 -4.63
C ARG A 60 2.75 9.16 -3.19
N ILE A 61 3.65 8.45 -2.52
CA ILE A 61 4.27 8.83 -1.25
C ILE A 61 5.71 9.20 -1.58
N ARG A 62 6.06 10.47 -1.40
CA ARG A 62 7.42 10.96 -1.70
C ARG A 62 8.45 10.25 -0.82
N ARG A 63 9.66 10.11 -1.35
CA ARG A 63 10.84 9.72 -0.57
C ARG A 63 10.90 10.52 0.74
N PHE A 64 11.09 9.82 1.85
CA PHE A 64 11.19 10.38 3.21
C PHE A 64 9.94 11.13 3.71
N ALA A 65 8.77 10.84 3.14
CA ALA A 65 7.51 11.46 3.56
C ALA A 65 6.94 10.86 4.85
N LEU A 66 7.22 9.58 5.15
CA LEU A 66 6.68 8.90 6.33
C LEU A 66 7.56 9.16 7.56
N ASP A 67 8.87 9.16 7.36
CA ASP A 67 9.87 9.52 8.35
C ASP A 67 11.16 10.03 7.66
N LYS A 68 12.26 10.19 8.41
CA LYS A 68 13.52 10.72 7.87
C LYS A 68 14.24 9.77 6.89
N GLN A 69 13.76 8.54 6.71
CA GLN A 69 14.39 7.46 5.97
C GLN A 69 13.42 6.70 5.04
N THR A 70 12.10 6.78 5.25
CA THR A 70 11.10 6.01 4.50
C THR A 70 10.02 6.86 3.81
N PRO A 71 9.57 6.45 2.61
CA PRO A 71 10.19 5.46 1.75
C PRO A 71 11.56 5.93 1.21
N ARG A 72 12.43 5.01 0.78
CA ARG A 72 13.79 5.29 0.26
C ARG A 72 13.78 5.92 -1.13
N LYS A 73 12.71 5.72 -1.90
CA LYS A 73 12.37 6.35 -3.18
C LYS A 73 10.89 6.72 -3.15
N ASP A 74 10.41 7.44 -4.18
CA ASP A 74 8.97 7.68 -4.33
C ASP A 74 8.25 6.33 -4.49
N LEU A 75 7.31 6.06 -3.59
CA LEU A 75 6.51 4.83 -3.56
C LEU A 75 5.13 5.11 -4.14
N TYR A 76 4.66 4.25 -5.05
CA TYR A 76 3.38 4.42 -5.74
C TYR A 76 2.45 3.26 -5.43
N LEU A 77 1.31 3.58 -4.84
CA LEU A 77 0.32 2.60 -4.37
C LEU A 77 -1.05 2.91 -4.99
N SER A 78 -1.86 1.88 -5.25
CA SER A 78 -3.29 2.12 -5.52
C SER A 78 -3.96 2.74 -4.29
N SER A 79 -5.06 3.47 -4.48
CA SER A 79 -5.76 4.19 -3.40
C SER A 79 -6.25 3.31 -2.25
N GLY A 80 -6.53 2.03 -2.52
CA GLY A 80 -7.02 1.06 -1.53
C GLY A 80 -5.96 0.22 -0.82
N HIS A 81 -4.68 0.31 -1.22
CA HIS A 81 -3.58 -0.38 -0.51
C HIS A 81 -3.36 0.21 0.88
N ALA A 82 -2.61 -0.45 1.76
CA ALA A 82 -2.27 0.11 3.06
C ALA A 82 -0.76 0.10 3.38
N LEU A 83 -0.35 1.16 4.07
CA LEU A 83 0.92 1.24 4.79
C LEU A 83 0.72 0.66 6.18
N TYR A 84 1.74 -0.01 6.71
CA TYR A 84 1.75 -0.44 8.11
C TYR A 84 2.54 0.57 8.95
N VAL A 85 1.85 1.35 9.78
CA VAL A 85 2.45 2.41 10.59
C VAL A 85 1.91 2.32 12.01
N ASP A 86 2.78 2.37 13.01
CA ASP A 86 2.42 2.33 14.44
C ASP A 86 1.46 1.18 14.82
N GLY A 87 1.62 0.01 14.20
CA GLY A 87 0.81 -1.17 14.52
C GLY A 87 -0.54 -1.27 13.80
N VAL A 88 -0.85 -0.33 12.89
CA VAL A 88 -2.11 -0.31 12.15
C VAL A 88 -1.88 -0.18 10.64
N PHE A 89 -2.86 -0.63 9.86
CA PHE A 89 -2.89 -0.37 8.43
C PHE A 89 -3.58 0.96 8.13
N ILE A 90 -2.94 1.81 7.34
CA ILE A 90 -3.47 3.12 6.91
C ILE A 90 -3.38 3.22 5.40
N ARG A 91 -4.51 3.54 4.75
CA ARG A 91 -4.53 3.68 3.30
C ARG A 91 -3.90 5.02 2.89
N PRO A 92 -3.13 5.07 1.80
CA PRO A 92 -2.47 6.30 1.38
C PRO A 92 -3.48 7.40 1.00
N LYS A 93 -4.71 7.04 0.61
CA LYS A 93 -5.80 8.00 0.37
C LYS A 93 -6.21 8.77 1.63
N ASP A 94 -6.07 8.16 2.80
CA ASP A 94 -6.39 8.78 4.09
C ASP A 94 -5.24 9.71 4.57
N LEU A 95 -4.09 9.68 3.88
CA LEU A 95 -2.90 10.49 4.16
C LEU A 95 -2.64 11.61 3.14
N ILE A 96 -3.53 11.79 2.16
CA ILE A 96 -3.34 12.81 1.11
C ILE A 96 -3.24 14.20 1.75
N ASN A 97 -2.18 14.91 1.41
CA ASN A 97 -1.93 16.30 1.82
C ASN A 97 -1.58 17.21 0.62
N GLY A 98 -1.75 16.70 -0.61
CA GLY A 98 -1.52 17.43 -1.86
C GLY A 98 -0.04 17.67 -2.19
N THR A 99 0.89 17.23 -1.35
CA THR A 99 2.33 17.52 -1.50
C THR A 99 3.17 16.25 -1.40
N SER A 100 3.51 15.82 -0.18
CA SER A 100 4.28 14.60 0.06
C SER A 100 3.49 13.32 -0.16
N VAL A 101 2.18 13.35 0.01
CA VAL A 101 1.26 12.27 -0.35
C VAL A 101 0.17 12.83 -1.24
N ALA A 102 0.13 12.39 -2.50
CA ALA A 102 -0.81 12.90 -3.51
C ALA A 102 -1.00 11.92 -4.68
N PRO A 103 -2.17 11.93 -5.35
CA PRO A 103 -2.33 11.25 -6.64
C PRO A 103 -1.30 11.78 -7.65
N ALA A 104 -0.52 10.89 -8.25
CA ALA A 104 0.47 11.26 -9.26
C ALA A 104 0.90 10.06 -10.10
N LEU A 105 1.09 10.27 -11.40
CA LEU A 105 1.73 9.29 -12.28
C LEU A 105 3.26 9.40 -12.20
N PRO A 106 4.01 8.30 -12.20
CA PRO A 106 5.45 8.35 -12.40
C PRO A 106 5.75 8.64 -13.87
N GLY A 107 6.00 9.92 -14.20
CA GLY A 107 6.31 10.33 -15.57
C GLY A 107 5.13 10.16 -16.55
N LYS A 108 5.45 10.04 -17.85
CA LYS A 108 4.46 9.84 -18.93
C LYS A 108 4.30 8.34 -19.22
N LEU A 109 3.54 7.65 -18.37
CA LEU A 109 3.21 6.24 -18.60
C LEU A 109 1.84 6.10 -19.28
N ASP A 110 1.79 5.25 -20.29
CA ASP A 110 0.54 4.84 -20.97
C ASP A 110 0.03 3.47 -20.50
N VAL A 111 0.82 2.80 -19.66
CA VAL A 111 0.48 1.52 -19.05
C VAL A 111 0.85 1.58 -17.56
N LEU A 112 -0.11 1.26 -16.71
CA LEU A 112 0.12 1.04 -15.29
C LEU A 112 0.01 -0.45 -15.02
N GLU A 113 1.10 -1.03 -14.52
CA GLU A 113 1.13 -2.41 -14.08
C GLU A 113 1.29 -2.43 -12.56
N PHE A 114 0.36 -3.13 -11.93
CA PHE A 114 0.21 -3.17 -10.49
C PHE A 114 0.32 -4.61 -10.03
N TYR A 115 1.03 -4.83 -8.93
CA TYR A 115 1.31 -6.14 -8.39
C TYR A 115 0.88 -6.24 -6.93
N HIS A 116 0.65 -7.47 -6.50
CA HIS A 116 0.36 -7.84 -5.12
C HIS A 116 1.12 -9.08 -4.74
N ILE A 117 1.64 -9.06 -3.52
CA ILE A 117 2.31 -10.21 -2.91
C ILE A 117 1.27 -10.94 -2.06
N VAL A 118 1.15 -12.24 -2.25
CA VAL A 118 0.33 -13.12 -1.41
C VAL A 118 1.26 -14.09 -0.70
N LEU A 119 1.12 -14.17 0.62
CA LEU A 119 1.84 -15.09 1.50
C LEU A 119 0.85 -16.08 2.11
N ALA A 120 1.34 -17.06 2.88
CA ALA A 120 0.45 -18.02 3.56
C ALA A 120 -0.49 -17.36 4.58
N THR A 121 -0.07 -16.23 5.16
CA THR A 121 -0.82 -15.38 6.09
C THR A 121 -0.87 -13.95 5.55
N HIS A 122 -1.84 -13.17 6.03
CA HIS A 122 -1.80 -11.73 5.81
C HIS A 122 -0.67 -11.13 6.66
N GLU A 123 0.16 -10.28 6.06
CA GLU A 123 1.40 -9.76 6.63
C GLU A 123 1.66 -8.31 6.24
N ALA A 124 2.71 -7.73 6.83
CA ALA A 124 3.34 -6.52 6.30
C ALA A 124 4.79 -6.80 5.89
N VAL A 125 5.17 -6.32 4.70
CA VAL A 125 6.50 -6.48 4.08
C VAL A 125 7.14 -5.12 3.80
N LEU A 126 8.42 -5.07 3.47
CA LEU A 126 9.12 -3.81 3.21
C LEU A 126 9.22 -3.51 1.70
N ALA A 127 8.54 -2.45 1.26
CA ALA A 127 8.57 -1.92 -0.10
C ALA A 127 9.21 -0.52 -0.12
N GLU A 128 10.29 -0.33 -0.87
CA GLU A 128 11.14 0.87 -0.81
C GLU A 128 11.56 1.21 0.63
N GLY A 129 11.71 0.18 1.47
CA GLY A 129 11.97 0.32 2.91
C GLY A 129 10.76 0.70 3.77
N ALA A 130 9.62 1.07 3.19
CA ALA A 130 8.38 1.35 3.91
C ALA A 130 7.58 0.05 4.16
N PRO A 131 7.04 -0.17 5.37
CA PRO A 131 6.13 -1.27 5.62
C PRO A 131 4.79 -1.13 4.87
N VAL A 132 4.43 -2.15 4.11
CA VAL A 132 3.21 -2.20 3.30
C VAL A 132 2.47 -3.53 3.49
N GLU A 133 1.17 -3.50 3.26
CA GLU A 133 0.26 -4.64 3.37
C GLU A 133 0.51 -5.70 2.28
N THR A 134 0.52 -6.99 2.64
CA THR A 134 0.37 -8.08 1.65
C THR A 134 -1.10 -8.34 1.36
N PHE A 135 -1.44 -9.02 0.27
CA PHE A 135 -2.86 -9.24 -0.03
C PHE A 135 -3.55 -10.08 1.06
N LEU A 136 -4.64 -9.55 1.61
CA LEU A 136 -5.56 -10.27 2.48
C LEU A 136 -6.55 -11.06 1.61
N VAL A 137 -6.41 -12.38 1.56
CA VAL A 137 -7.37 -13.22 0.83
C VAL A 137 -8.62 -13.41 1.67
N GLU A 138 -9.76 -13.01 1.10
CA GLU A 138 -11.10 -13.13 1.70
C GLU A 138 -12.10 -13.61 0.64
N GLY A 139 -12.53 -14.86 0.78
CA GLY A 139 -13.41 -15.52 -0.19
C GLY A 139 -12.74 -15.61 -1.56
N SER A 140 -13.34 -14.98 -2.56
CA SER A 140 -12.87 -14.97 -3.95
C SER A 140 -12.35 -13.61 -4.41
N ASN A 141 -11.96 -12.72 -3.50
CA ASN A 141 -11.46 -11.38 -3.86
C ASN A 141 -10.21 -11.40 -4.77
N TYR A 142 -9.50 -12.52 -4.87
CA TYR A 142 -8.42 -12.72 -5.85
C TYR A 142 -8.90 -12.72 -7.31
N GLU A 143 -10.21 -12.92 -7.56
CA GLU A 143 -10.79 -12.90 -8.91
C GLU A 143 -10.78 -11.50 -9.52
N GLU A 144 -10.60 -10.45 -8.71
CA GLU A 144 -10.45 -9.08 -9.19
C GLU A 144 -9.18 -8.91 -10.04
N PHE A 145 -8.13 -9.71 -9.77
CA PHE A 145 -6.87 -9.65 -10.52
C PHE A 145 -7.01 -10.17 -11.94
N THR A 146 -6.25 -9.59 -12.87
CA THR A 146 -6.20 -10.03 -14.27
C THR A 146 -5.77 -11.50 -14.40
N ASN A 147 -4.92 -11.98 -13.49
CA ASN A 147 -4.50 -13.38 -13.42
C ASN A 147 -5.21 -14.17 -12.30
N GLY A 148 -6.34 -13.72 -11.76
CA GLY A 148 -7.03 -14.39 -10.63
C GLY A 148 -7.39 -15.86 -10.89
N ALA A 149 -7.69 -16.22 -12.14
CA ALA A 149 -7.93 -17.61 -12.53
C ALA A 149 -6.72 -18.54 -12.30
N GLU A 150 -5.49 -18.00 -12.23
CA GLU A 150 -4.30 -18.75 -11.84
C GLU A 150 -4.35 -19.16 -10.37
N TYR A 151 -4.74 -18.26 -9.48
CA TYR A 151 -4.87 -18.53 -8.05
C TYR A 151 -5.84 -19.69 -7.79
N ALA A 152 -7.01 -19.65 -8.42
CA ALA A 152 -8.03 -20.70 -8.31
C ALA A 152 -7.54 -22.08 -8.78
N ARG A 153 -6.61 -22.12 -9.75
CA ARG A 153 -5.99 -23.39 -10.20
C ARG A 153 -4.92 -23.91 -9.25
N LEU A 154 -4.17 -23.01 -8.62
CA LEU A 154 -3.11 -23.36 -7.66
C LEU A 154 -3.68 -23.84 -6.33
N TYR A 155 -4.81 -23.27 -5.90
CA TYR A 155 -5.45 -23.56 -4.61
C TYR A 155 -6.90 -24.03 -4.79
N PRO A 156 -7.12 -25.22 -5.40
CA PRO A 156 -8.46 -25.76 -5.54
C PRO A 156 -9.08 -26.07 -4.17
N ALA A 157 -10.41 -26.01 -4.08
CA ALA A 157 -11.18 -26.28 -2.85
C ALA A 157 -11.06 -25.26 -1.70
N GLY A 158 -10.54 -24.05 -1.96
CA GLY A 158 -10.55 -22.95 -1.00
C GLY A 158 -9.42 -23.00 0.03
N GLU A 159 -8.34 -23.74 -0.25
CA GLU A 159 -7.10 -23.57 0.47
C GLU A 159 -6.65 -22.10 0.35
N HIS A 160 -6.22 -21.49 1.46
CA HIS A 160 -5.94 -20.05 1.54
C HIS A 160 -7.11 -19.11 1.13
N SER A 161 -8.37 -19.53 1.26
CA SER A 161 -9.54 -18.68 0.93
C SER A 161 -9.91 -17.64 1.99
N SER A 162 -9.36 -17.74 3.20
CA SER A 162 -9.62 -16.77 4.26
C SER A 162 -8.42 -16.65 5.18
N MET A 163 -7.87 -15.44 5.25
CA MET A 163 -6.77 -15.10 6.13
C MET A 163 -7.26 -14.25 7.30
N LYS A 164 -6.59 -14.36 8.45
CA LYS A 164 -6.78 -13.40 9.55
C LYS A 164 -6.03 -12.11 9.24
N PRO A 165 -6.63 -10.92 9.42
CA PRO A 165 -5.91 -9.68 9.23
C PRO A 165 -4.67 -9.57 10.12
N PHE A 166 -3.53 -9.18 9.56
CA PHE A 166 -2.29 -8.97 10.31
C PHE A 166 -2.44 -7.85 11.35
N ALA A 167 -3.12 -6.77 10.95
CA ALA A 167 -3.34 -5.59 11.77
C ALA A 167 -4.71 -4.99 11.43
N LYS A 168 -5.19 -4.12 12.32
CA LYS A 168 -6.43 -3.37 12.09
C LYS A 168 -6.19 -2.28 11.05
N THR A 169 -7.08 -2.18 10.07
CA THR A 169 -7.13 -1.03 9.16
C THR A 169 -7.87 0.13 9.80
N VAL A 170 -7.24 1.31 9.80
CA VAL A 170 -7.83 2.57 10.23
C VAL A 170 -7.81 3.56 9.06
N GLY A 171 -8.85 4.37 8.95
CA GLY A 171 -9.01 5.31 7.86
C GLY A 171 -10.12 6.29 8.19
N TYR A 172 -10.17 7.40 7.46
CA TYR A 172 -11.29 8.30 7.60
C TYR A 172 -12.46 7.76 6.77
N GLY A 173 -13.65 7.63 7.36
CA GLY A 173 -14.87 7.61 6.56
C GLY A 173 -14.98 8.92 5.77
N GLY A 174 -15.72 8.94 4.66
CA GLY A 174 -15.84 10.14 3.81
C GLY A 174 -16.29 11.42 4.53
N ARG A 175 -16.97 11.30 5.68
CA ARG A 175 -17.34 12.43 6.56
C ARG A 175 -16.31 12.75 7.65
N GLU A 176 -15.50 11.79 8.06
CA GLU A 176 -14.52 11.94 9.14
C GLU A 176 -13.26 12.66 8.65
N HIS A 177 -12.92 12.53 7.37
CA HIS A 177 -11.76 13.20 6.78
C HIS A 177 -11.89 14.73 6.84
N LEU A 178 -13.07 15.25 6.52
CA LEU A 178 -13.37 16.68 6.61
C LEU A 178 -13.32 17.18 8.07
N ASN A 179 -13.86 16.40 9.01
CA ASN A 179 -13.84 16.75 10.43
C ASN A 179 -12.42 16.77 11.00
N ALA A 180 -11.55 15.84 10.58
CA ALA A 180 -10.16 15.82 11.00
C ALA A 180 -9.39 17.05 10.48
N LEU A 181 -9.60 17.42 9.21
CA LEU A 181 -9.03 18.64 8.62
C LEU A 181 -9.51 19.91 9.35
N MET A 182 -10.79 20.00 9.68
CA MET A 182 -11.36 21.14 10.41
C MET A 182 -10.84 21.25 11.86
N ARG A 183 -10.57 20.12 12.52
CA ARG A 183 -10.00 20.09 13.88
C ARG A 183 -8.55 20.54 13.94
N LEU A 184 -7.77 20.28 12.88
CA LEU A 184 -6.41 20.83 12.77
C LEU A 184 -6.44 22.36 12.70
N ALA A 185 -7.47 22.94 12.08
CA ALA A 185 -7.69 24.38 12.02
C ALA A 185 -8.25 24.97 13.33
N THR A 186 -8.84 24.15 14.21
CA THR A 186 -9.49 24.61 15.45
C THR A 186 -8.88 23.93 16.68
N ARG A 187 -7.98 24.64 17.38
CA ARG A 187 -7.46 24.25 18.70
C ARG A 187 -8.59 24.24 19.73
N GLN A 188 -9.40 23.18 19.85
CA GLN A 188 -10.20 22.96 21.07
C GLN A 188 -10.69 21.51 21.27
N LEU A 189 -10.52 21.07 22.53
CA LEU A 189 -10.98 19.85 23.23
C LEU A 189 -10.13 18.57 23.15
N VAL A 190 -9.69 18.17 24.35
CA VAL A 190 -8.81 17.03 24.69
C VAL A 190 -9.58 15.72 24.55
N ARG A 191 -9.65 15.18 23.34
CA ARG A 191 -9.78 13.73 23.14
C ARG A 191 -8.41 13.19 22.78
N PRO A 192 -8.02 11.99 23.25
CA PRO A 192 -6.80 11.36 22.76
C PRO A 192 -6.91 11.21 21.25
N ARG A 193 -5.85 11.63 20.54
CA ARG A 193 -5.80 11.54 19.08
C ARG A 193 -5.85 10.08 18.65
N SER A 194 -6.51 9.84 17.53
CA SER A 194 -6.47 8.52 16.90
C SER A 194 -5.08 8.26 16.28
N PRO A 195 -4.64 7.00 16.15
CA PRO A 195 -3.40 6.68 15.47
C PRO A 195 -3.28 7.29 14.06
N LEU A 196 -4.41 7.37 13.34
CA LEU A 196 -4.46 8.00 12.02
C LEU A 196 -4.17 9.51 12.06
N GLU A 197 -4.76 10.23 13.02
CA GLU A 197 -4.53 11.67 13.18
C GLU A 197 -3.05 11.95 13.51
N ASP A 198 -2.44 11.14 14.39
CA ASP A 198 -1.03 11.29 14.73
C ASP A 198 -0.11 11.04 13.52
N VAL A 199 -0.36 9.97 12.76
CA VAL A 199 0.39 9.68 11.53
C VAL A 199 0.21 10.80 10.50
N TYR A 200 -1.02 11.27 10.29
CA TYR A 200 -1.31 12.36 9.35
C TYR A 200 -0.54 13.63 9.71
N ILE A 201 -0.56 14.05 10.98
CA ILE A 201 0.17 15.23 11.44
C ILE A 201 1.67 15.07 11.19
N ARG A 202 2.26 13.90 11.52
CA ARG A 202 3.69 13.66 11.26
C ARG A 202 4.05 13.77 9.79
N VAL A 203 3.24 13.18 8.90
CA VAL A 203 3.46 13.24 7.45
C VAL A 203 3.35 14.68 6.93
N VAL A 204 2.37 15.45 7.39
CA VAL A 204 2.23 16.87 7.03
C VAL A 204 3.42 17.70 7.52
N THR A 205 3.82 17.55 8.78
CA THR A 205 5.00 18.22 9.34
C THR A 205 6.25 17.88 8.54
N ARG A 206 6.45 16.59 8.21
CA ARG A 206 7.58 16.15 7.39
C ARG A 206 7.56 16.73 5.98
N SER A 207 6.38 16.92 5.41
CA SER A 207 6.21 17.55 4.11
C SER A 207 6.77 18.97 4.06
N ALA A 208 6.59 19.75 5.14
CA ALA A 208 7.13 21.09 5.26
C ALA A 208 8.67 21.06 5.35
N GLU A 209 9.23 20.09 6.07
CA GLU A 209 10.69 19.90 6.17
C GLU A 209 11.34 19.49 4.83
N LEU A 210 10.62 18.76 3.97
CA LEU A 210 11.11 18.33 2.65
C LEU A 210 11.01 19.43 1.57
N ALA A 211 10.34 20.53 1.87
CA ALA A 211 10.21 21.68 0.97
C ALA A 211 11.31 22.74 1.18
N LEU A 212 12.10 22.59 2.25
CA LEU A 212 13.30 23.37 2.58
C LEU A 212 14.55 22.72 1.97
#